data_AF-A0A9D9X1G8-F1
#
_entry.id   AF-A0A9D9X1G8-F1
#
_cell.length_a   1.000
_cell.length_b   1.000
_cell.length_c   1.000
_cell.angle_alpha   90.00
_cell.angle_beta   90.00
_cell.angle_gamma   90.00
#
_symmetry.space_group_name_H-M   'P 1'
#
loop_
_entity.id
_entity.type
_entity.pdbx_description
1 polymer ?
#
loop_
_entity_poly.entity_id
_entity_poly.type
_entity_poly.pdbx_seq_one_letter_code
_entity_poly.pdbx_strand_id
1 'polypeptide(L)'
;GNVHGPQPRDWSYQMPKKMRRGALRSALSERLREGSLIVIDEFGIANPKTSEFLGVMDTLGLVENKKRAKTLIIDSLDNANLILSSRNVQKTKVTNSFGLNIYDIIYHEKLLISKAAVEELSALLDPKRESKAAEEAVEVVEVVAEEKPKAKKEAKPKAEKAPKAEKAAKDEAAVEETPVVEAPAAETTEEATENE
;
A
#
# COMPACT_ATOMS: atom_id res chain seq x y z
N GLY A 1 -9.27 -2.11 -45.45
CA GLY A 1 -8.41 -2.57 -44.34
C GLY A 1 -7.46 -1.45 -43.98
N ASN A 2 -7.26 -1.16 -42.70
CA ASN A 2 -6.37 -0.09 -42.28
C ASN A 2 -4.92 -0.61 -42.33
N VAL A 3 -4.12 -0.10 -43.28
CA VAL A 3 -2.74 -0.56 -43.55
C VAL A 3 -1.78 -0.26 -42.39
N HIS A 4 -2.11 0.73 -41.55
CA HIS A 4 -1.40 1.06 -40.31
C HIS A 4 -2.39 1.18 -39.15
N GLY A 5 -2.91 0.04 -38.68
CA GLY A 5 -3.66 -0.02 -37.44
C GLY A 5 -2.77 0.21 -36.21
N PRO A 6 -3.33 0.70 -35.09
CA PRO A 6 -2.58 0.86 -33.86
C PRO A 6 -2.10 -0.51 -33.35
N GLN A 7 -0.81 -0.60 -33.06
CA GLN A 7 -0.22 -1.78 -32.43
C GLN A 7 -0.17 -1.60 -30.92
N PRO A 8 -0.42 -2.65 -30.13
CA PRO A 8 -0.26 -2.59 -28.69
C PRO A 8 1.20 -2.25 -28.36
N ARG A 9 1.39 -1.16 -27.61
CA ARG A 9 2.69 -0.65 -27.19
C ARG A 9 2.64 -0.31 -25.71
N ASP A 10 3.73 -0.61 -25.01
CA ASP A 10 3.93 -0.13 -23.64
C ASP A 10 4.42 1.32 -23.68
N TRP A 11 3.79 2.17 -22.87
CA TRP A 11 4.06 3.59 -22.71
C TRP A 11 4.71 3.92 -21.36
N SER A 12 5.06 2.89 -20.58
CA SER A 12 5.74 3.08 -19.29
C SER A 12 7.09 3.77 -19.46
N TYR A 13 7.38 4.75 -18.60
CA TYR A 13 8.65 5.46 -18.56
C TYR A 13 9.17 5.56 -17.13
N GLN A 14 10.46 5.27 -16.94
CA GLN A 14 11.08 5.29 -15.62
C GLN A 14 11.62 6.69 -15.29
N MET A 15 11.01 7.36 -14.31
CA MET A 15 11.46 8.67 -13.83
C MET A 15 12.49 8.55 -12.68
N PRO A 16 13.56 9.39 -12.65
CA PRO A 16 14.49 9.45 -11.52
C PRO A 16 13.78 9.70 -10.18
N LYS A 17 14.25 9.02 -9.11
CA LYS A 17 13.65 9.15 -7.76
C LYS A 17 13.75 10.59 -7.23
N LYS A 18 14.85 11.30 -7.51
CA LYS A 18 15.07 12.69 -7.07
C LYS A 18 14.06 13.65 -7.69
N MET A 19 13.73 13.48 -8.97
CA MET A 19 12.71 14.28 -9.65
C MET A 19 11.32 14.04 -9.06
N ARG A 20 10.97 12.78 -8.78
CA ARG A 20 9.69 12.43 -8.12
C ARG A 20 9.57 13.09 -6.73
N ARG A 21 10.62 13.04 -5.91
CA ARG A 21 10.66 13.73 -4.61
C ARG A 21 10.56 15.25 -4.75
N GLY A 22 11.23 15.84 -5.74
CA GLY A 22 11.14 17.28 -6.03
C GLY A 22 9.73 17.71 -6.44
N ALA A 23 9.06 16.91 -7.28
CA ALA A 23 7.68 17.17 -7.69
C ALA A 23 6.69 17.09 -6.51
N LEU A 24 6.85 16.11 -5.61
CA LEU A 24 6.05 16.04 -4.37
C LEU A 24 6.19 17.29 -3.51
N ARG A 25 7.43 17.75 -3.29
CA ARG A 25 7.70 18.99 -2.54
C ARG A 25 7.07 20.21 -3.20
N SER A 26 7.17 20.31 -4.52
CA SER A 26 6.56 21.41 -5.28
C SER A 26 5.04 21.40 -5.16
N ALA A 27 4.41 20.24 -5.35
CA ALA A 27 2.96 20.10 -5.26
C ALA A 27 2.41 20.43 -3.86
N LEU A 28 3.07 19.96 -2.80
CA LEU A 28 2.69 20.33 -1.43
C LEU A 28 2.87 21.82 -1.16
N SER A 29 3.95 22.43 -1.67
CA SER A 29 4.19 23.87 -1.54
C SER A 29 3.13 24.70 -2.27
N GLU A 30 2.65 24.23 -3.42
CA GLU A 30 1.59 24.87 -4.20
C GLU A 30 0.25 24.82 -3.45
N ARG A 31 -0.12 23.64 -2.90
CA ARG A 31 -1.33 23.51 -2.07
C ARG A 31 -1.31 24.39 -0.84
N LEU A 32 -0.15 24.54 -0.21
CA LEU A 32 0.02 25.46 0.91
C LEU A 32 -0.19 26.93 0.46
N ARG A 33 0.33 27.33 -0.71
CA ARG A 33 0.15 28.68 -1.26
C ARG A 33 -1.31 28.99 -1.60
N GLU A 34 -2.05 28.00 -2.08
CA GLU A 34 -3.48 28.11 -2.37
C GLU A 34 -4.36 28.15 -1.11
N GLY A 35 -3.81 27.80 0.07
CA GLY A 35 -4.58 27.68 1.30
C GLY A 35 -5.51 26.46 1.32
N SER A 36 -5.24 25.45 0.47
CA SER A 36 -6.05 24.22 0.37
C SER A 36 -5.59 23.10 1.30
N LEU A 37 -4.54 23.35 2.10
CA LEU A 37 -3.96 22.42 3.07
C LEU A 37 -4.48 22.72 4.48
N ILE A 38 -5.06 21.70 5.13
CA ILE A 38 -5.59 21.76 6.49
C ILE A 38 -4.84 20.73 7.34
N VAL A 39 -4.33 21.13 8.50
CA VAL A 39 -3.66 20.24 9.45
C VAL A 39 -4.57 20.01 10.65
N ILE A 40 -4.71 18.75 11.05
CA ILE A 40 -5.50 18.31 12.21
C ILE A 40 -4.56 17.54 13.14
N ASP A 41 -4.79 17.57 14.44
CA ASP A 41 -4.02 16.76 15.39
C ASP A 41 -4.28 15.26 15.16
N GLU A 42 -5.53 14.79 15.24
CA GLU A 42 -5.86 13.36 15.15
C GLU A 42 -7.27 13.11 14.57
N PHE A 43 -7.43 12.00 13.84
CA PHE A 43 -8.71 11.51 13.33
C PHE A 43 -9.34 10.49 14.29
N GLY A 44 -9.89 10.98 15.40
CA GLY A 44 -10.49 10.14 16.46
C GLY A 44 -11.86 9.55 16.10
N ILE A 45 -11.92 8.61 15.15
CA ILE A 45 -13.15 7.88 14.81
C ILE A 45 -13.24 6.60 15.65
N ALA A 46 -14.10 6.62 16.67
CA ALA A 46 -14.26 5.51 17.61
C ALA A 46 -14.87 4.25 16.95
N ASN A 47 -15.87 4.43 16.07
CA ASN A 47 -16.54 3.35 15.37
C ASN A 47 -16.39 3.50 13.85
N PRO A 48 -16.19 2.42 13.09
CA PRO A 48 -16.04 2.49 11.62
C PRO A 48 -17.38 2.79 10.92
N LYS A 49 -17.95 3.99 11.14
CA LYS A 49 -19.22 4.43 10.59
C LYS A 49 -19.02 5.60 9.61
N THR A 50 -19.53 5.42 8.41
CA THR A 50 -19.51 6.45 7.34
C THR A 50 -20.26 7.72 7.73
N SER A 51 -21.31 7.62 8.54
CA SER A 51 -22.08 8.77 9.02
C SER A 51 -21.28 9.67 9.96
N GLU A 52 -20.50 9.07 10.86
CA GLU A 52 -19.62 9.82 11.78
C GLU A 52 -18.52 10.54 10.99
N PHE A 53 -17.92 9.85 10.03
CA PHE A 53 -16.93 10.43 9.12
C PHE A 53 -17.48 11.60 8.29
N LEU A 54 -18.68 11.47 7.74
CA LEU A 54 -19.34 12.57 7.01
C LEU A 54 -19.59 13.79 7.92
N GLY A 55 -20.02 13.56 9.16
CA GLY A 55 -20.17 14.62 10.15
C GLY A 55 -18.87 15.38 10.41
N VAL A 56 -17.75 14.67 10.53
CA VAL A 56 -16.41 15.28 10.67
C VAL A 56 -16.02 16.08 9.41
N MET A 57 -16.30 15.56 8.21
CA MET A 57 -16.01 16.31 6.99
C MET A 57 -16.84 17.60 6.87
N ASP A 58 -18.09 17.57 7.34
CA ASP A 58 -18.98 18.73 7.33
C ASP A 58 -18.50 19.80 8.34
N THR A 59 -18.04 19.40 9.53
CA THR A 59 -17.50 20.34 10.53
C THR A 59 -16.19 21.00 10.08
N LEU A 60 -15.38 20.29 9.29
CA LEU A 60 -14.15 20.81 8.68
C LEU A 60 -14.40 21.77 7.51
N GLY A 61 -15.66 22.01 7.12
CA GLY A 61 -16.00 22.94 6.05
C GLY A 61 -15.63 22.43 4.65
N LEU A 62 -15.47 21.12 4.47
CA LEU A 62 -15.09 20.50 3.18
C LEU A 62 -16.27 20.39 2.21
N VAL A 63 -17.45 20.86 2.63
CA VAL A 63 -18.68 20.90 1.85
C VAL A 63 -18.97 22.36 1.51
N GLU A 64 -18.45 22.80 0.37
CA GLU A 64 -18.76 24.12 -0.17
C GLU A 64 -20.01 24.00 -1.07
N ASN A 65 -21.05 24.80 -0.81
CA ASN A 65 -22.24 24.93 -1.68
C ASN A 65 -22.96 23.60 -1.99
N LYS A 66 -23.13 22.73 -0.99
CA LYS A 66 -23.73 21.37 -1.10
C LYS A 66 -22.95 20.42 -2.02
N LYS A 67 -21.77 20.79 -2.49
CA LYS A 67 -20.86 19.93 -3.26
C LYS A 67 -19.67 19.57 -2.39
N ARG A 68 -19.46 18.27 -2.18
CA ARG A 68 -18.22 17.78 -1.58
C ARG A 68 -17.05 18.08 -2.49
N ALA A 69 -16.09 18.84 -1.98
CA ALA A 69 -14.80 19.05 -2.61
C ALA A 69 -14.03 17.73 -2.68
N LYS A 70 -13.18 17.58 -3.71
CA LYS A 70 -12.31 16.40 -3.78
C LYS A 70 -11.26 16.51 -2.67
N THR A 71 -11.25 15.53 -1.77
CA THR A 71 -10.47 15.62 -0.54
C THR A 71 -9.48 14.46 -0.44
N LEU A 72 -8.20 14.79 -0.27
CA LEU A 72 -7.17 13.81 0.07
C LEU A 72 -6.92 13.90 1.57
N ILE A 73 -7.04 12.77 2.27
CA ILE A 73 -6.73 12.64 3.69
C ILE A 73 -5.46 11.84 3.82
N ILE A 74 -4.51 12.39 4.56
CA ILE A 74 -3.22 11.79 4.83
C ILE A 74 -3.11 11.58 6.33
N ASP A 75 -2.97 10.32 6.70
CA ASP A 75 -2.79 9.91 8.09
C ASP A 75 -1.61 8.93 8.20
N SER A 76 -1.19 8.65 9.42
CA SER A 76 -0.26 7.55 9.68
C SER A 76 -0.97 6.20 9.54
N LEU A 77 -0.20 5.13 9.39
CA LEU A 77 -0.67 3.77 9.01
C LEU A 77 -1.66 3.14 10.00
N ASP A 78 -1.81 3.70 11.20
CA ASP A 78 -2.40 3.00 12.34
C ASP A 78 -3.94 3.09 12.44
N ASN A 79 -4.60 3.94 11.64
CA ASN A 79 -6.03 4.20 11.80
C ASN A 79 -6.94 3.37 10.87
N ALA A 80 -7.17 2.10 11.23
CA ALA A 80 -8.05 1.20 10.48
C ALA A 80 -9.50 1.71 10.38
N ASN A 81 -10.00 2.36 11.43
CA ASN A 81 -11.38 2.88 11.47
C ASN A 81 -11.60 3.99 10.44
N LEU A 82 -10.62 4.88 10.27
CA LEU A 82 -10.64 5.94 9.26
C LEU A 82 -10.68 5.37 7.84
N ILE A 83 -9.85 4.35 7.56
CA ILE A 83 -9.80 3.69 6.26
C ILE A 83 -11.15 3.01 5.94
N LEU A 84 -11.72 2.28 6.90
CA LEU A 84 -13.00 1.59 6.73
C LEU A 84 -14.16 2.58 6.53
N SER A 85 -14.18 3.68 7.29
CA SER A 85 -15.25 4.69 7.25
C SER A 85 -15.21 5.53 5.97
N SER A 86 -14.03 5.77 5.41
CA SER A 86 -13.85 6.62 4.22
C SER A 86 -14.06 5.87 2.89
N ARG A 87 -13.88 4.55 2.86
CA ARG A 87 -13.86 3.76 1.60
C ARG A 87 -15.11 3.92 0.73
N ASN A 88 -16.28 4.13 1.35
CA ASN A 88 -17.55 4.29 0.63
C ASN A 88 -17.85 5.75 0.23
N VAL A 89 -17.04 6.71 0.68
CA VAL A 89 -17.28 8.13 0.45
C VAL A 89 -16.68 8.55 -0.89
N GLN A 90 -17.55 8.94 -1.81
CA GLN A 90 -17.12 9.46 -3.11
C GLN A 90 -16.30 10.74 -2.97
N LYS A 91 -15.35 10.94 -3.90
CA LYS A 91 -14.45 12.10 -3.97
C LYS A 91 -13.50 12.27 -2.79
N THR A 92 -13.42 11.27 -1.91
CA THR A 92 -12.48 11.26 -0.80
C THR A 92 -11.54 10.08 -0.94
N LYS A 93 -10.26 10.30 -0.67
CA LYS A 93 -9.25 9.24 -0.65
C LYS A 93 -8.45 9.36 0.62
N VAL A 94 -8.31 8.26 1.37
CA VAL A 94 -7.38 8.16 2.48
C VAL A 94 -6.12 7.47 1.97
N THR A 95 -4.96 8.05 2.29
CA THR A 95 -3.65 7.52 1.95
C THR A 95 -2.70 7.67 3.12
N ASN A 96 -1.72 6.77 3.22
CA ASN A 96 -0.70 6.86 4.24
C ASN A 96 0.44 7.79 3.77
N SER A 97 1.23 8.33 4.69
CA SER A 97 2.41 9.16 4.38
C SER A 97 3.36 8.53 3.36
N PHE A 98 3.58 7.21 3.44
CA PHE A 98 4.45 6.46 2.53
C PHE A 98 3.85 6.19 1.14
N GLY A 99 2.52 6.17 1.03
CA GLY A 99 1.78 5.85 -0.19
C GLY A 99 1.42 7.07 -1.03
N LEU A 100 1.98 8.23 -0.72
CA LEU A 100 1.58 9.51 -1.26
C LEU A 100 2.07 9.71 -2.70
N ASN A 101 1.15 9.94 -3.62
CA ASN A 101 1.42 10.15 -5.04
C ASN A 101 1.18 11.61 -5.46
N ILE A 102 2.00 12.11 -6.38
CA ILE A 102 1.88 13.46 -6.96
C ILE A 102 0.51 13.65 -7.62
N TYR A 103 0.02 12.61 -8.32
CA TYR A 103 -1.29 12.65 -8.95
C TYR A 103 -2.41 12.94 -7.96
N ASP A 104 -2.37 12.31 -6.78
CA ASP A 104 -3.41 12.50 -5.78
C ASP A 104 -3.40 13.93 -5.23
N ILE A 105 -2.24 14.54 -4.99
CA ILE A 105 -2.14 15.93 -4.53
C ILE A 105 -2.78 16.89 -5.54
N ILE A 106 -2.54 16.67 -6.83
CA ILE A 106 -3.03 17.56 -7.91
C ILE A 106 -4.53 17.30 -8.20
N TYR A 107 -4.97 16.04 -8.11
CA TYR A 107 -6.35 15.66 -8.41
C TYR A 107 -7.35 16.14 -7.34
N HIS A 108 -6.93 16.20 -6.08
CA HIS A 108 -7.78 16.63 -4.97
C HIS A 108 -7.64 18.12 -4.71
N GLU A 109 -8.75 18.78 -4.41
CA GLU A 109 -8.86 20.23 -4.20
C GLU A 109 -8.49 20.63 -2.77
N LYS A 110 -8.77 19.78 -1.80
CA LYS A 110 -8.46 19.98 -0.38
C LYS A 110 -7.60 18.84 0.12
N LEU A 111 -6.67 19.16 1.00
CA LEU A 111 -5.67 18.23 1.51
C LEU A 111 -5.65 18.31 3.03
N LEU A 112 -6.05 17.23 3.69
CA LEU A 112 -6.05 17.11 5.15
C LEU A 112 -4.90 16.23 5.58
N ILE A 113 -4.08 16.71 6.51
CA ILE A 113 -2.93 15.97 7.03
C ILE A 113 -3.04 15.89 8.54
N SER A 114 -2.86 14.70 9.11
CA SER A 114 -2.66 14.57 10.56
C SER A 114 -1.27 15.07 10.96
N LYS A 115 -1.13 15.54 12.20
CA LYS A 115 0.16 16.03 12.71
C LYS A 115 1.26 14.96 12.61
N ALA A 116 0.94 13.71 12.95
CA ALA A 116 1.86 12.58 12.81
C ALA A 116 2.34 12.40 11.36
N ALA A 117 1.41 12.49 10.39
CA ALA A 117 1.77 12.38 8.98
C ALA A 117 2.64 13.54 8.47
N VAL A 118 2.48 14.76 9.00
CA VAL A 118 3.37 15.89 8.69
C VAL A 118 4.82 15.60 9.10
N GLU A 119 5.00 15.05 10.30
CA GLU A 119 6.34 14.69 10.81
C GLU A 119 6.99 13.62 9.94
N GLU A 120 6.26 12.56 9.60
CA GLU A 120 6.73 11.49 8.71
C GLU A 120 7.09 12.01 7.30
N LEU A 121 6.22 12.87 6.72
CA LEU A 121 6.44 13.45 5.40
C LEU A 121 7.64 14.39 5.38
N SER A 122 7.82 15.19 6.42
CA SER A 122 8.98 16.09 6.54
C SER A 122 10.28 15.27 6.54
N ALA A 123 10.35 14.23 7.35
CA ALA A 123 11.51 13.34 7.44
C ALA A 123 11.80 12.60 6.12
N LEU A 124 10.78 12.28 5.32
CA LEU A 124 10.92 11.59 4.03
C LEU A 124 11.36 12.53 2.89
N LEU A 125 10.89 13.78 2.90
CA LEU A 125 11.09 14.75 1.82
C LEU A 125 12.33 15.63 2.01
N ASP A 126 12.95 15.61 3.19
CA ASP A 126 14.12 16.39 3.53
C ASP A 126 15.32 16.13 2.60
N PRO A 127 15.78 17.15 1.82
CA PRO A 127 16.88 16.98 0.88
C PRO A 127 18.23 16.79 1.59
N LYS A 128 18.37 17.31 2.82
CA LYS A 128 19.57 17.18 3.64
C LYS A 128 19.84 15.74 4.10
N ARG A 129 18.84 14.86 4.06
CA ARG A 129 19.02 13.45 4.44
C ARG A 129 19.89 12.68 3.45
N GLU A 130 19.89 13.06 2.16
CA GLU A 130 20.80 12.46 1.15
C GLU A 130 22.26 12.90 1.34
N SER A 131 22.50 14.15 1.76
CA SER A 131 23.86 14.63 2.06
C SER A 131 24.35 14.13 3.42
N LYS A 132 23.47 14.06 4.42
CA LYS A 132 23.81 13.60 5.77
C LYS A 132 24.02 12.08 5.85
N ALA A 133 23.25 11.29 5.09
CA ALA A 133 23.51 9.84 4.97
C ALA A 133 24.78 9.53 4.16
N ALA A 134 25.20 10.43 3.26
CA ALA A 134 26.50 10.34 2.59
C ALA A 134 27.64 10.73 3.54
N GLU A 135 27.41 11.66 4.47
CA GLU A 135 28.36 12.10 5.50
C GLU A 135 28.53 11.05 6.61
N GLU A 136 27.43 10.48 7.12
CA GLU A 136 27.42 9.35 8.08
C GLU A 136 28.04 8.09 7.45
N ALA A 137 27.93 7.88 6.13
CA ALA A 137 28.61 6.78 5.45
C ALA A 137 30.12 7.02 5.27
N VAL A 138 30.60 8.26 5.31
CA VAL A 138 32.04 8.58 5.29
C VAL A 138 32.63 8.46 6.71
N GLU A 139 31.85 8.82 7.75
CA GLU A 139 32.26 8.68 9.14
C GLU A 139 32.35 7.20 9.58
N VAL A 140 31.47 6.32 9.10
CA VAL A 140 31.52 4.87 9.42
C VAL A 140 32.68 4.13 8.72
N VAL A 141 33.30 4.71 7.68
CA VAL A 141 34.45 4.11 6.98
C VAL A 141 35.79 4.43 7.69
N GLU A 142 35.90 5.57 8.37
CA GLU A 142 37.12 5.91 9.12
C GLU A 142 37.28 5.11 10.42
N VAL A 143 36.19 4.66 11.07
CA VAL A 143 36.28 3.91 12.34
C VAL A 143 36.56 2.40 12.15
N VAL A 144 36.48 1.87 10.92
CA VAL A 144 36.71 0.42 10.66
C VAL A 144 38.10 0.12 10.07
N ALA A 145 38.91 1.15 9.76
CA ALA A 145 40.24 0.97 9.15
C ALA A 145 41.41 0.78 10.15
N GLU A 146 41.18 0.99 11.46
CA GLU A 146 42.20 0.80 12.52
C GLU A 146 41.92 -0.41 13.42
N GLU A 147 41.80 -1.62 12.89
CA GLU A 147 42.21 -2.81 13.66
C GLU A 147 42.59 -3.97 12.72
N LYS A 148 43.88 -4.12 12.46
CA LYS A 148 44.47 -5.37 11.96
C LYS A 148 44.82 -6.26 13.15
N PRO A 149 44.38 -7.54 13.17
CA PRO A 149 45.15 -8.57 13.84
C PRO A 149 45.97 -9.37 12.82
N LYS A 150 47.30 -9.27 12.95
CA LYS A 150 48.27 -10.22 12.41
C LYS A 150 48.32 -11.44 13.34
N ALA A 151 48.16 -12.67 12.84
CA ALA A 151 48.90 -13.86 13.30
C ALA A 151 48.71 -15.07 12.35
N LYS A 152 49.75 -15.89 12.26
CA LYS A 152 50.06 -16.93 11.26
C LYS A 152 49.46 -18.32 11.58
N LYS A 153 49.05 -19.02 10.50
CA LYS A 153 49.46 -20.37 10.03
C LYS A 153 49.37 -21.56 11.02
N GLU A 154 48.54 -22.56 10.69
CA GLU A 154 48.93 -24.00 10.64
C GLU A 154 47.84 -24.96 10.06
N ALA A 155 48.32 -25.87 9.21
CA ALA A 155 47.87 -27.22 8.81
C ALA A 155 46.41 -27.58 8.42
N LYS A 156 46.24 -28.03 7.16
CA LYS A 156 45.20 -28.97 6.68
C LYS A 156 45.51 -30.40 7.18
N PRO A 157 44.46 -31.22 7.41
CA PRO A 157 44.35 -32.45 6.61
C PRO A 157 42.95 -32.66 6.00
N LYS A 158 42.92 -33.61 5.06
CA LYS A 158 41.88 -33.91 4.06
C LYS A 158 40.65 -34.68 4.60
N ALA A 159 39.59 -34.54 3.80
CA ALA A 159 38.57 -35.53 3.44
C ALA A 159 37.36 -35.71 4.36
N GLU A 160 36.20 -35.20 3.92
CA GLU A 160 34.95 -35.92 4.09
C GLU A 160 34.00 -35.69 2.91
N LYS A 161 33.15 -36.68 2.70
CA LYS A 161 32.50 -37.16 1.49
C LYS A 161 31.04 -36.70 1.49
N ALA A 162 30.52 -36.33 0.32
CA ALA A 162 29.11 -36.02 0.11
C ALA A 162 28.19 -37.19 0.46
N PRO A 163 26.98 -36.94 0.99
CA PRO A 163 25.85 -37.83 0.80
C PRO A 163 24.87 -37.24 -0.22
N LYS A 164 24.59 -38.11 -1.19
CA LYS A 164 23.62 -37.99 -2.27
C LYS A 164 22.29 -38.47 -1.69
N ALA A 165 21.28 -37.60 -1.64
CA ALA A 165 19.95 -37.99 -1.19
C ALA A 165 19.24 -38.85 -2.26
N GLU A 166 18.55 -39.85 -1.73
CA GLU A 166 18.04 -41.04 -2.36
C GLU A 166 16.65 -40.84 -3.00
N LYS A 167 16.32 -41.78 -3.85
CA LYS A 167 15.24 -41.84 -4.83
C LYS A 167 14.04 -42.57 -4.20
N ALA A 168 12.85 -41.97 -4.20
CA ALA A 168 11.60 -42.66 -3.85
C ALA A 168 10.77 -42.93 -5.11
N ALA A 169 10.61 -44.22 -5.44
CA ALA A 169 9.55 -44.81 -6.26
C ALA A 169 8.92 -45.89 -5.36
N LYS A 170 7.62 -45.81 -5.00
CA LYS A 170 6.42 -46.28 -5.71
C LYS A 170 6.20 -47.79 -5.55
N ASP A 171 5.10 -48.17 -4.89
CA ASP A 171 4.18 -49.32 -5.13
C ASP A 171 3.11 -49.30 -4.01
N GLU A 172 1.80 -49.12 -4.27
CA GLU A 172 0.79 -50.09 -4.77
C GLU A 172 0.60 -51.27 -3.77
N ALA A 173 -0.58 -51.77 -3.36
CA ALA A 173 -2.01 -51.54 -3.61
C ALA A 173 -2.83 -52.48 -2.66
N ALA A 174 -4.17 -52.46 -2.81
CA ALA A 174 -5.25 -53.33 -2.26
C ALA A 174 -5.90 -52.85 -0.94
N VAL A 175 -7.13 -52.28 -0.90
CA VAL A 175 -8.47 -52.64 -1.43
C VAL A 175 -9.11 -53.82 -0.69
N GLU A 176 -10.19 -53.53 0.04
CA GLU A 176 -11.36 -54.41 0.14
C GLU A 176 -12.64 -53.55 0.12
N GLU A 177 -13.58 -53.95 -0.73
CA GLU A 177 -14.78 -53.26 -1.23
C GLU A 177 -15.99 -53.52 -0.32
N THR A 178 -16.82 -52.50 0.02
CA THR A 178 -18.22 -52.19 -0.43
C THR A 178 -19.30 -53.27 -0.11
N PRO A 179 -20.65 -53.09 -0.30
CA PRO A 179 -21.45 -52.01 -0.94
C PRO A 179 -22.84 -51.72 -0.26
N VAL A 180 -23.82 -51.16 -1.02
CA VAL A 180 -25.32 -51.19 -0.86
C VAL A 180 -25.90 -49.87 -0.27
N VAL A 181 -26.74 -49.00 -0.91
CA VAL A 181 -27.64 -49.02 -2.11
C VAL A 181 -27.88 -47.60 -2.68
N GLU A 182 -28.20 -47.60 -3.97
CA GLU A 182 -28.66 -46.60 -4.94
C GLU A 182 -30.08 -45.98 -4.69
N ALA A 183 -30.38 -44.93 -5.48
CA ALA A 183 -31.62 -44.11 -5.60
C ALA A 183 -32.91 -44.94 -5.95
N PRO A 184 -34.16 -44.40 -6.19
CA PRO A 184 -34.53 -43.22 -7.01
C PRO A 184 -35.90 -42.49 -6.75
N ALA A 185 -36.15 -41.41 -7.53
CA ALA A 185 -37.39 -40.90 -8.19
C ALA A 185 -38.81 -40.86 -7.55
N ALA A 186 -39.51 -39.71 -7.78
CA ALA A 186 -40.94 -39.48 -8.18
C ALA A 186 -41.43 -38.12 -7.58
N GLU A 187 -41.87 -37.07 -8.29
CA GLU A 187 -42.96 -36.83 -9.28
C GLU A 187 -44.35 -36.55 -8.64
N THR A 188 -45.04 -35.53 -9.19
CA THR A 188 -46.49 -35.13 -9.13
C THR A 188 -47.06 -34.58 -7.79
N THR A 189 -47.93 -33.56 -7.71
CA THR A 189 -48.96 -33.03 -8.66
C THR A 189 -49.41 -31.60 -8.28
N GLU A 190 -49.97 -30.93 -9.30
CA GLU A 190 -50.82 -29.73 -9.39
C GLU A 190 -51.81 -29.45 -8.23
N GLU A 191 -52.23 -28.19 -8.02
CA GLU A 191 -53.57 -27.68 -8.43
C GLU A 191 -53.79 -26.18 -8.08
N ALA A 192 -54.75 -25.62 -8.79
CA ALA A 192 -55.22 -24.24 -8.99
C ALA A 192 -55.67 -23.41 -7.77
N THR A 193 -55.68 -22.08 -7.96
CA THR A 193 -56.78 -21.07 -7.74
C THR A 193 -56.12 -19.68 -7.60
N GLU A 194 -56.27 -18.74 -8.55
CA GLU A 194 -57.36 -17.75 -8.71
C GLU A 194 -57.67 -16.87 -7.48
N ASN A 195 -57.88 -15.57 -7.75
CA ASN A 195 -58.35 -14.46 -6.89
C ASN A 195 -57.23 -13.62 -6.23
N GLU A 196 -57.20 -12.29 -6.24
CA GLU A 196 -58.04 -11.19 -6.78
C GLU A 196 -57.16 -9.93 -6.83
#